data_AF-A0A336LNA4-F1
#
_entry.id   AF-A0A336LNA4-F1
#
_cell.length_a   1.000
_cell.length_b   1.000
_cell.length_c   1.000
_cell.angle_alpha   90.00
_cell.angle_beta   90.00
_cell.angle_gamma   90.00
#
_symmetry.space_group_name_H-M   'P 1'
#
loop_
_entity.id
_entity.type
_entity.pdbx_description
1 polymer ?
#
loop_
_entity_poly.entity_id
_entity_poly.type
_entity_poly.pdbx_seq_one_letter_code
_entity_poly.pdbx_strand_id
1 'polypeptide(L)'
;MEISLNSTESLTFFHNNHSITLNSTEYQNKSTYENEFYYYFDEIDFELPEKQNQTMKCLRKCCENNEIYNTIEKVCHVNENINEMLKKFHYKYGEISMRSENIVDLCDSDEIIVEFDSISMENVTFNDDSIEIMEFNTENFCVDLSELSVNSSNLPLMVRGCFPQSICDAIPCTRKCCKGGEKLKYENESSSCVPFNGHVSPTFHYIENWNLENEITRPHDLRVFGVIQGQKCAKFQLDPDEYLLNHADGHLHINGTSIIFTNDKYCLEIVDYDGMYVLEMFVCVEPDPEPMDRLQNIIGFILSILGFLLTLLIYIFILKVRNLHSKIIICYCITFLIAYLALLRAQFEVAFSDFCKPFAYLIYFSFISGFVWLQIMCFDIWLKFSSTRNRESTKSKRFHFYVMYSIFLPALLSSMVAVFQHTDILPLKFRPYLGEDYCWFQGLDRHDTVPTPTMSTTASNKHRIVVVKKTT
;
A
#
# COMPACT_ATOMS: atom_id res chain seq x y z
N MET A 1 -44.34 -5.55 47.70
CA MET A 1 -44.91 -6.50 46.73
C MET A 1 -45.13 -7.80 47.49
N GLU A 2 -46.38 -8.14 47.81
CA GLU A 2 -46.71 -9.43 48.44
C GLU A 2 -47.02 -10.45 47.35
N ILE A 3 -46.39 -11.63 47.42
CA ILE A 3 -46.60 -12.74 46.49
C ILE A 3 -47.29 -13.86 47.26
N SER A 4 -48.54 -14.18 46.91
CA SER A 4 -49.25 -15.35 47.45
C SER A 4 -49.39 -16.42 46.37
N LEU A 5 -48.81 -17.58 46.61
CA LEU A 5 -49.00 -18.78 45.77
C LEU A 5 -50.32 -19.46 46.16
N ASN A 6 -51.29 -19.49 45.26
CA ASN A 6 -52.48 -20.32 45.41
C ASN A 6 -52.34 -21.60 44.57
N SER A 7 -52.91 -22.68 45.08
CA SER A 7 -52.72 -24.08 44.65
C SER A 7 -53.35 -24.46 43.29
N THR A 8 -53.46 -23.51 42.37
CA THR A 8 -53.90 -23.75 40.99
C THR A 8 -53.09 -22.85 40.06
N GLU A 9 -51.97 -23.38 39.57
CA GLU A 9 -51.15 -23.00 38.41
C GLU A 9 -51.34 -21.58 37.81
N SER A 10 -51.32 -20.56 38.65
CA SER A 10 -51.35 -19.16 38.24
C SER A 10 -50.60 -18.30 39.24
N LEU A 11 -49.83 -17.35 38.72
CA LEU A 11 -49.09 -16.35 39.50
C LEU A 11 -49.81 -15.01 39.37
N THR A 12 -50.22 -14.46 40.51
CA THR A 12 -50.94 -13.18 40.57
C THR A 12 -50.13 -12.13 41.31
N PHE A 13 -49.90 -10.97 40.68
CA PHE A 13 -49.22 -9.83 41.27
C PHE A 13 -50.24 -8.75 41.64
N PHE A 14 -50.05 -8.12 42.81
CA PHE A 14 -50.92 -7.05 43.31
C PHE A 14 -50.15 -5.74 43.47
N HIS A 15 -50.62 -4.69 42.79
CA HIS A 15 -50.16 -3.31 42.99
C HIS A 15 -51.33 -2.33 42.79
N ASN A 16 -51.58 -1.45 43.77
CA ASN A 16 -52.59 -0.39 43.75
C ASN A 16 -53.94 -0.77 43.10
N ASN A 17 -54.70 -1.68 43.74
CA ASN A 17 -56.03 -2.15 43.34
C ASN A 17 -56.14 -2.84 41.96
N HIS A 18 -55.02 -3.11 41.29
CA HIS A 18 -54.98 -3.92 40.07
C HIS A 18 -54.26 -5.25 40.32
N SER A 19 -54.82 -6.32 39.76
CA SER A 19 -54.27 -7.68 39.82
C SER A 19 -54.00 -8.20 38.41
N ILE A 20 -52.78 -8.68 38.16
CA ILE A 20 -52.40 -9.34 36.90
C ILE A 20 -52.18 -10.83 37.21
N THR A 21 -52.89 -11.72 36.51
CA THR A 21 -52.85 -13.18 36.69
C THR A 21 -52.36 -13.85 35.42
N LEU A 22 -51.31 -14.67 35.50
CA LEU A 22 -50.77 -15.46 34.38
C LEU A 22 -51.16 -16.94 34.54
N ASN A 23 -51.67 -17.58 33.48
CA ASN A 23 -52.09 -19.00 33.47
C ASN A 23 -51.06 -19.92 32.78
N SER A 24 -50.97 -21.17 33.24
CA SER A 24 -49.92 -22.16 32.95
C SER A 24 -49.90 -22.85 31.57
N THR A 25 -50.66 -22.41 30.56
CA THR A 25 -50.70 -23.12 29.26
C THR A 25 -49.66 -22.66 28.22
N GLU A 26 -48.75 -21.74 28.56
CA GLU A 26 -47.62 -21.37 27.69
C GLU A 26 -46.26 -21.91 28.16
N TYR A 27 -46.24 -22.70 29.24
CA TYR A 27 -45.05 -23.37 29.72
C TYR A 27 -45.15 -24.87 29.45
N GLN A 28 -44.18 -25.40 28.72
CA GLN A 28 -43.85 -26.83 28.48
C GLN A 28 -44.33 -27.44 27.15
N ASN A 29 -43.44 -27.45 26.13
CA ASN A 29 -42.53 -28.59 25.89
C ASN A 29 -41.85 -28.49 24.49
N LYS A 30 -40.58 -28.06 24.46
CA LYS A 30 -39.46 -28.86 23.92
C LYS A 30 -38.13 -28.12 24.11
N SER A 31 -37.35 -28.63 25.06
CA SER A 31 -35.94 -28.38 25.24
C SER A 31 -35.12 -28.98 24.09
N THR A 32 -34.42 -28.13 23.31
CA THR A 32 -33.03 -28.34 22.81
C THR A 32 -32.64 -27.17 21.90
N TYR A 33 -31.60 -26.44 22.33
CA TYR A 33 -30.81 -25.43 21.62
C TYR A 33 -31.50 -24.10 21.20
N GLU A 34 -30.72 -23.02 21.40
CA GLU A 34 -30.88 -21.65 20.86
C GLU A 34 -31.83 -20.65 21.56
N ASN A 35 -31.19 -19.66 22.22
CA ASN A 35 -31.53 -18.24 22.37
C ASN A 35 -32.97 -17.76 22.11
N GLU A 36 -33.74 -17.53 23.18
CA GLU A 36 -34.85 -16.56 23.19
C GLU A 36 -34.85 -15.73 24.51
N PHE A 37 -35.30 -14.49 24.42
CA PHE A 37 -34.97 -13.30 25.22
C PHE A 37 -35.70 -13.12 26.56
N TYR A 38 -35.13 -12.30 27.47
CA TYR A 38 -35.83 -11.28 28.28
C TYR A 38 -34.89 -10.09 28.63
N TYR A 39 -35.31 -8.84 28.41
CA TYR A 39 -34.76 -7.67 29.12
C TYR A 39 -35.84 -7.11 30.04
N TYR A 40 -35.62 -7.20 31.34
CA TYR A 40 -36.44 -6.55 32.36
C TYR A 40 -35.92 -5.12 32.53
N PHE A 41 -36.75 -4.11 32.27
CA PHE A 41 -36.46 -2.74 32.71
C PHE A 41 -37.31 -2.47 33.95
N ASP A 42 -36.68 -2.59 35.11
CA ASP A 42 -37.27 -2.12 36.37
C ASP A 42 -37.24 -0.59 36.42
N GLU A 43 -38.31 -0.05 36.99
CA GLU A 43 -38.48 1.33 37.49
C GLU A 43 -38.82 2.46 36.48
N ILE A 44 -40.13 2.71 36.40
CA ILE A 44 -40.87 4.00 36.51
C ILE A 44 -41.91 4.20 35.38
N ASP A 45 -43.17 4.12 35.82
CA ASP A 45 -44.46 4.46 35.19
C ASP A 45 -44.43 5.23 33.87
N PHE A 46 -44.89 4.62 32.77
CA PHE A 46 -45.57 5.33 31.66
C PHE A 46 -46.50 4.37 30.91
N GLU A 47 -47.75 4.78 30.70
CA GLU A 47 -48.78 4.04 29.96
C GLU A 47 -48.32 3.75 28.52
N LEU A 48 -48.18 2.46 28.18
CA LEU A 48 -48.02 2.00 26.79
C LEU A 48 -49.36 2.21 26.05
N PRO A 49 -49.38 2.91 24.90
CA PRO A 49 -50.57 2.93 24.05
C PRO A 49 -50.87 1.52 23.52
N GLU A 50 -52.16 1.23 23.39
CA GLU A 50 -52.72 -0.07 23.02
C GLU A 50 -52.08 -0.71 21.78
N LYS A 51 -51.74 -2.00 21.90
CA LYS A 51 -51.59 -3.02 20.86
C LYS A 51 -51.59 -2.52 19.40
N GLN A 52 -50.42 -2.49 18.80
CA GLN A 52 -50.26 -2.86 17.40
C GLN A 52 -49.27 -4.02 17.30
N ASN A 53 -49.65 -5.08 16.59
CA ASN A 53 -48.72 -6.11 16.12
C ASN A 53 -47.76 -5.43 15.11
N GLN A 54 -46.71 -4.78 15.60
CA GLN A 54 -45.65 -4.20 14.78
C GLN A 54 -44.41 -5.09 14.87
N THR A 55 -43.90 -5.52 13.73
CA THR A 55 -42.62 -6.21 13.61
C THR A 55 -41.50 -5.23 13.94
N MET A 56 -40.90 -5.35 15.14
CA MET A 56 -39.71 -4.57 15.48
C MET A 56 -38.58 -4.88 14.49
N LYS A 57 -38.00 -3.83 13.89
CA LYS A 57 -36.82 -3.96 13.02
C LYS A 57 -35.57 -3.97 13.88
N CYS A 58 -34.72 -4.98 13.75
CA CYS A 58 -33.46 -5.07 14.48
C CYS A 58 -32.30 -4.82 13.52
N LEU A 59 -31.57 -3.72 13.73
CA LEU A 59 -30.36 -3.39 12.98
C LEU A 59 -29.15 -4.09 13.60
N ARG A 60 -28.23 -4.53 12.74
CA ARG A 60 -26.97 -5.13 13.17
C ARG A 60 -26.02 -4.04 13.65
N LYS A 61 -25.43 -4.21 14.84
CA LYS A 61 -24.35 -3.34 15.35
C LYS A 61 -23.01 -3.66 14.71
N CYS A 62 -22.18 -2.64 14.53
CA CYS A 62 -20.79 -2.83 14.10
C CYS A 62 -19.87 -3.21 15.28
N CYS A 63 -20.09 -2.66 16.47
CA CYS A 63 -19.36 -3.02 17.68
C CYS A 63 -20.15 -3.99 18.56
N GLU A 64 -19.49 -4.56 19.58
CA GLU A 64 -20.15 -5.43 20.55
C GLU A 64 -21.30 -4.72 21.29
N ASN A 65 -22.19 -5.48 21.95
CA ASN A 65 -23.40 -4.92 22.55
C ASN A 65 -23.14 -3.82 23.59
N ASN A 66 -22.01 -3.89 24.32
CA ASN A 66 -21.55 -2.94 25.34
C ASN A 66 -20.57 -1.88 24.80
N GLU A 67 -20.27 -1.90 23.51
CA GLU A 67 -19.31 -1.00 22.86
C GLU A 67 -20.01 -0.01 21.93
N ILE A 68 -19.41 1.17 21.80
CA ILE A 68 -19.80 2.19 20.84
C ILE A 68 -18.66 2.44 19.87
N TYR A 69 -18.99 2.89 18.66
CA TYR A 69 -17.97 3.27 17.69
C TYR A 69 -17.46 4.69 17.95
N ASN A 70 -16.16 4.81 18.19
CA ASN A 70 -15.50 6.11 18.22
C ASN A 70 -15.18 6.55 16.79
N THR A 71 -15.83 7.63 16.35
CA THR A 71 -15.73 8.16 14.99
C THR A 71 -14.41 8.88 14.71
N ILE A 72 -13.67 9.26 15.75
CA ILE A 72 -12.37 9.93 15.67
C ILE A 72 -11.24 8.89 15.67
N GLU A 73 -11.26 7.98 16.64
CA GLU A 73 -10.25 6.93 16.78
C GLU A 73 -10.49 5.74 15.85
N LYS A 74 -11.69 5.64 15.25
CA LYS A 74 -12.14 4.56 14.35
C LYS A 74 -12.03 3.17 14.99
N VAL A 75 -12.27 3.10 16.30
CA VAL A 75 -12.16 1.90 17.14
C VAL A 75 -13.43 1.75 17.98
N CYS A 76 -13.80 0.51 18.29
CA CYS A 76 -14.89 0.22 19.22
C CYS A 76 -14.39 0.33 20.67
N HIS A 77 -15.08 1.11 21.49
CA HIS A 77 -14.76 1.27 22.91
C HIS A 77 -15.96 0.95 23.79
N VAL A 78 -15.70 0.35 24.94
CA VAL A 78 -16.73 0.09 25.95
C VAL A 78 -17.29 1.43 26.44
N ASN A 79 -18.63 1.57 26.41
CA ASN A 79 -19.32 2.78 26.87
C ASN A 79 -20.38 2.42 27.90
N GLU A 80 -20.23 2.94 29.12
CA GLU A 80 -21.13 2.68 30.25
C GLU A 80 -22.55 3.23 30.01
N ASN A 81 -22.70 4.29 29.22
CA ASN A 81 -23.98 4.96 28.94
C ASN A 81 -24.74 4.36 27.74
N ILE A 82 -24.22 3.31 27.13
CA ILE A 82 -24.79 2.76 25.89
C ILE A 82 -26.26 2.36 26.01
N ASN A 83 -26.64 1.80 27.17
CA ASN A 83 -28.03 1.40 27.43
C ASN A 83 -28.98 2.61 27.45
N GLU A 84 -28.54 3.74 28.01
CA GLU A 84 -29.32 4.98 28.01
C GLU A 84 -29.46 5.54 26.58
N MET A 85 -28.39 5.46 25.79
CA MET A 85 -28.37 5.94 24.41
C MET A 85 -29.26 5.09 23.51
N LEU A 86 -29.20 3.76 23.63
CA LEU A 86 -30.10 2.83 22.94
C LEU A 86 -31.57 3.05 23.36
N LYS A 87 -31.83 3.32 24.64
CA LYS A 87 -33.17 3.70 25.11
C LYS A 87 -33.65 5.01 24.47
N LYS A 88 -32.81 6.04 24.44
CA LYS A 88 -33.13 7.32 23.76
C LYS A 88 -33.40 7.12 22.27
N PHE A 89 -32.61 6.29 21.61
CA PHE A 89 -32.79 5.93 20.21
C PHE A 89 -34.13 5.21 19.98
N HIS A 90 -34.40 4.17 20.76
CA HIS A 90 -35.65 3.43 20.70
C HIS A 90 -36.87 4.32 20.98
N TYR A 91 -36.81 5.17 22.00
CA TYR A 91 -37.89 6.11 22.30
C TYR A 91 -38.16 7.10 21.15
N LYS A 92 -37.09 7.59 20.50
CA LYS A 92 -37.21 8.57 19.43
C LYS A 92 -37.72 7.97 18.12
N TYR A 93 -37.34 6.73 17.81
CA TYR A 93 -37.63 6.11 16.51
C TYR A 93 -38.61 4.92 16.59
N GLY A 94 -39.08 4.55 17.79
CA GLY A 94 -40.27 3.73 18.11
C GLY A 94 -40.24 2.26 17.71
N GLU A 95 -39.57 1.91 16.61
CA GLU A 95 -39.76 0.64 15.90
C GLU A 95 -38.43 -0.02 15.51
N ILE A 96 -37.31 0.57 15.93
CA ILE A 96 -35.96 0.13 15.55
C ILE A 96 -35.14 -0.17 16.80
N SER A 97 -34.58 -1.38 16.84
CA SER A 97 -33.63 -1.85 17.85
C SER A 97 -32.27 -2.10 17.20
N MET A 98 -31.19 -2.14 17.98
CA MET A 98 -29.85 -2.46 17.49
C MET A 98 -29.25 -3.61 18.30
N ARG A 99 -28.59 -4.56 17.64
CA ARG A 99 -27.92 -5.69 18.30
C ARG A 99 -26.65 -6.11 17.56
N SER A 100 -25.61 -6.42 18.31
CA SER A 100 -24.41 -7.09 17.79
C SER A 100 -24.70 -8.56 17.56
N GLU A 101 -24.42 -9.01 16.33
CA GLU A 101 -24.27 -10.43 16.00
C GLU A 101 -22.76 -10.68 15.93
N ASN A 102 -22.25 -11.75 16.56
CA ASN A 102 -20.80 -12.04 16.66
C ASN A 102 -20.20 -12.49 15.30
N ILE A 103 -20.38 -11.70 14.25
CA ILE A 103 -19.96 -11.99 12.88
C ILE A 103 -18.89 -10.96 12.52
N VAL A 104 -17.65 -11.42 12.43
CA VAL A 104 -16.44 -10.61 12.23
C VAL A 104 -16.27 -10.16 10.78
N ASP A 105 -16.94 -10.81 9.82
CA ASP A 105 -16.80 -10.54 8.39
C ASP A 105 -18.13 -10.07 7.80
N LEU A 106 -18.28 -8.77 7.60
CA LEU A 106 -19.48 -8.18 6.99
C LEU A 106 -19.44 -8.26 5.45
N CYS A 107 -18.25 -8.16 4.86
CA CYS A 107 -18.06 -8.00 3.41
C CYS A 107 -17.22 -9.12 2.81
N ASP A 108 -17.54 -9.51 1.58
CA ASP A 108 -16.72 -10.43 0.80
C ASP A 108 -15.37 -9.79 0.42
N SER A 109 -14.38 -10.60 0.02
CA SER A 109 -13.03 -10.10 -0.31
C SER A 109 -13.00 -9.12 -1.48
N ASP A 110 -13.99 -9.20 -2.36
CA ASP A 110 -14.04 -8.42 -3.60
C ASP A 110 -14.92 -7.17 -3.44
N GLU A 111 -15.58 -7.02 -2.29
CA GLU A 111 -16.41 -5.86 -1.96
C GLU A 111 -15.59 -4.76 -1.27
N ILE A 112 -16.07 -3.53 -1.42
CA ILE A 112 -15.47 -2.34 -0.85
C ILE A 112 -16.23 -1.95 0.40
N ILE A 113 -15.49 -1.76 1.49
CA ILE A 113 -16.05 -1.29 2.75
C ILE A 113 -16.17 0.22 2.66
N VAL A 114 -17.38 0.75 2.77
CA VAL A 114 -17.62 2.20 2.86
C VAL A 114 -18.13 2.51 4.25
N GLU A 115 -17.47 3.47 4.90
CA GLU A 115 -17.92 4.02 6.17
C GLU A 115 -18.51 5.40 5.94
N PHE A 116 -19.72 5.59 6.45
CA PHE A 116 -20.38 6.87 6.49
C PHE A 116 -20.49 7.34 7.94
N ASP A 117 -19.85 8.47 8.22
CA ASP A 117 -19.75 9.01 9.57
C ASP A 117 -20.81 10.08 9.84
N SER A 118 -21.38 10.03 11.05
CA SER A 118 -22.21 11.09 11.63
C SER A 118 -23.43 11.47 10.79
N ILE A 119 -24.13 10.45 10.27
CA ILE A 119 -25.35 10.63 9.47
C ILE A 119 -26.57 10.85 10.37
N SER A 120 -27.45 11.75 9.97
CA SER A 120 -28.78 11.89 10.57
C SER A 120 -29.72 10.79 10.09
N MET A 121 -30.57 10.28 10.98
CA MET A 121 -31.60 9.30 10.65
C MET A 121 -32.51 9.72 9.49
N GLU A 122 -32.69 11.01 9.25
CA GLU A 122 -33.48 11.55 8.13
C GLU A 122 -32.90 11.20 6.75
N ASN A 123 -31.60 10.92 6.67
CA ASN A 123 -30.89 10.58 5.43
C ASN A 123 -30.74 9.07 5.23
N VAL A 124 -31.39 8.27 6.08
CA VAL A 124 -31.30 6.81 6.08
C VAL A 124 -32.69 6.21 5.90
N THR A 125 -32.84 5.44 4.83
CA THR A 125 -34.07 4.69 4.54
C THR A 125 -33.78 3.20 4.73
N PHE A 126 -34.58 2.55 5.59
CA PHE A 126 -34.44 1.13 5.87
C PHE A 126 -35.50 0.33 5.12
N ASN A 127 -35.12 -0.31 4.03
CA ASN A 127 -35.93 -1.31 3.32
C ASN A 127 -35.79 -2.67 4.02
N ASP A 128 -36.72 -3.60 3.83
CA ASP A 128 -36.82 -4.85 4.62
C ASP A 128 -35.45 -5.52 4.89
N ASP A 129 -34.64 -5.69 3.85
CA ASP A 129 -33.30 -6.30 3.91
C ASP A 129 -32.14 -5.38 3.49
N SER A 130 -32.40 -4.10 3.18
CA SER A 130 -31.36 -3.17 2.69
C SER A 130 -31.45 -1.79 3.31
N ILE A 131 -30.30 -1.12 3.30
CA ILE A 131 -30.19 0.28 3.74
C ILE A 131 -29.84 1.14 2.55
N GLU A 132 -30.60 2.22 2.40
CA GLU A 132 -30.30 3.28 1.45
C GLU A 132 -29.86 4.52 2.24
N ILE A 133 -28.65 4.99 1.91
CA ILE A 133 -27.96 6.06 2.58
C ILE A 133 -27.64 7.10 1.52
N MET A 134 -28.33 8.24 1.57
CA MET A 134 -28.31 9.25 0.52
C MET A 134 -28.78 8.68 -0.83
N GLU A 135 -27.86 8.17 -1.66
CA GLU A 135 -28.11 7.57 -2.99
C GLU A 135 -27.49 6.17 -3.13
N PHE A 136 -26.88 5.65 -2.07
CA PHE A 136 -26.19 4.36 -2.07
C PHE A 136 -27.03 3.30 -1.36
N ASN A 137 -27.20 2.14 -1.98
CA ASN A 137 -27.98 1.02 -1.44
C ASN A 137 -27.09 -0.20 -1.21
N THR A 138 -27.25 -0.88 -0.08
CA THR A 138 -26.56 -2.14 0.23
C THR A 138 -27.40 -3.04 1.14
N GLU A 139 -27.24 -4.36 0.96
CA GLU A 139 -27.87 -5.40 1.79
C GLU A 139 -26.97 -5.79 2.99
N ASN A 140 -25.65 -5.67 2.83
CA ASN A 140 -24.68 -6.01 3.88
C ASN A 140 -24.20 -4.75 4.58
N PHE A 141 -24.78 -4.46 5.74
CA PHE A 141 -24.43 -3.30 6.53
C PHE A 141 -24.46 -3.55 8.04
N CYS A 142 -23.78 -2.68 8.78
CA CYS A 142 -23.91 -2.55 10.22
C CYS A 142 -24.01 -1.06 10.59
N VAL A 143 -24.62 -0.78 11.73
CA VAL A 143 -24.89 0.56 12.23
C VAL A 143 -24.42 0.68 13.67
N ASP A 144 -23.78 1.78 14.03
CA ASP A 144 -23.53 2.09 15.44
C ASP A 144 -23.92 3.54 15.77
N LEU A 145 -24.14 3.78 17.06
CA LEU A 145 -24.29 5.14 17.56
C LEU A 145 -22.92 5.80 17.59
N SER A 146 -22.82 7.07 17.21
CA SER A 146 -21.59 7.83 17.40
C SER A 146 -21.50 8.34 18.84
N GLU A 147 -20.31 8.43 19.43
CA GLU A 147 -20.10 9.04 20.76
C GLU A 147 -20.69 10.45 20.89
N LEU A 148 -20.81 11.19 19.78
CA LEU A 148 -21.47 12.50 19.72
C LEU A 148 -22.96 12.47 20.14
N SER A 149 -23.58 11.29 20.19
CA SER A 149 -24.97 11.10 20.57
C SER A 149 -25.26 11.23 22.07
N VAL A 150 -24.23 11.26 22.93
CA VAL A 150 -24.41 11.47 24.39
C VAL A 150 -25.05 12.84 24.68
N ASN A 151 -24.67 13.88 23.94
CA ASN A 151 -25.10 15.26 24.15
C ASN A 151 -26.02 15.81 23.05
N SER A 152 -26.33 15.01 22.03
CA SER A 152 -27.08 15.45 20.85
C SER A 152 -28.49 14.87 20.83
N SER A 153 -29.49 15.72 20.66
CA SER A 153 -30.87 15.30 20.39
C SER A 153 -31.01 14.53 19.08
N ASN A 154 -30.05 14.67 18.17
CA ASN A 154 -30.14 14.15 16.81
C ASN A 154 -29.66 12.70 16.68
N LEU A 155 -28.95 12.16 17.68
CA LEU A 155 -28.46 10.78 17.74
C LEU A 155 -27.80 10.34 16.41
N PRO A 156 -26.67 10.96 16.01
CA PRO A 156 -26.00 10.63 14.76
C PRO A 156 -25.54 9.16 14.72
N LEU A 157 -25.69 8.54 13.55
CA LEU A 157 -25.32 7.17 13.28
C LEU A 157 -24.02 7.10 12.48
N MET A 158 -23.20 6.10 12.79
CA MET A 158 -22.18 5.58 11.88
C MET A 158 -22.77 4.38 11.16
N VAL A 159 -22.62 4.36 9.84
CA VAL A 159 -23.07 3.23 9.02
C VAL A 159 -21.89 2.70 8.22
N ARG A 160 -21.71 1.39 8.25
CA ARG A 160 -20.74 0.69 7.41
C ARG A 160 -21.47 -0.28 6.50
N GLY A 161 -21.14 -0.23 5.22
CA GLY A 161 -21.74 -1.10 4.21
C GLY A 161 -20.71 -1.68 3.25
N CYS A 162 -21.10 -2.77 2.59
CA CYS A 162 -20.34 -3.41 1.53
C CYS A 162 -20.90 -2.98 0.17
N PHE A 163 -20.02 -2.54 -0.73
CA PHE A 163 -20.40 -2.01 -2.04
C PHE A 163 -19.56 -2.63 -3.15
N PRO A 164 -20.10 -2.71 -4.40
CA PRO A 164 -19.33 -3.16 -5.54
C PRO A 164 -18.21 -2.17 -5.89
N GLN A 165 -17.20 -2.65 -6.60
CA GLN A 165 -16.01 -1.86 -6.95
C GLN A 165 -16.30 -0.55 -7.69
N SER A 166 -17.43 -0.46 -8.41
CA SER A 166 -17.88 0.75 -9.12
C SER A 166 -18.15 1.94 -8.19
N ILE A 167 -18.29 1.73 -6.88
CA ILE A 167 -18.45 2.83 -5.92
C ILE A 167 -17.26 3.80 -5.96
N CYS A 168 -16.06 3.31 -6.31
CA CYS A 168 -14.85 4.13 -6.42
C CYS A 168 -14.85 5.10 -7.60
N ASP A 169 -15.82 5.02 -8.50
CA ASP A 169 -16.03 6.03 -9.54
C ASP A 169 -16.74 7.28 -8.98
N ALA A 170 -17.43 7.14 -7.85
CA ALA A 170 -18.21 8.20 -7.21
C ALA A 170 -17.55 8.79 -5.96
N ILE A 171 -16.77 7.98 -5.23
CA ILE A 171 -16.06 8.39 -4.01
C ILE A 171 -14.59 7.96 -4.06
N PRO A 172 -13.67 8.67 -3.39
CA PRO A 172 -12.28 8.25 -3.30
C PRO A 172 -12.14 6.92 -2.56
N CYS A 173 -11.28 6.05 -3.07
CA CYS A 173 -11.02 4.75 -2.49
C CYS A 173 -9.53 4.56 -2.21
N THR A 174 -9.23 4.04 -1.03
CA THR A 174 -7.89 3.62 -0.64
C THR A 174 -7.85 2.12 -0.42
N ARG A 175 -6.65 1.52 -0.42
CA ARG A 175 -6.49 0.07 -0.25
C ARG A 175 -5.84 -0.27 1.09
N LYS A 176 -6.43 -1.23 1.79
CA LYS A 176 -5.86 -1.83 2.99
C LYS A 176 -5.00 -3.05 2.65
N CYS A 177 -3.92 -3.28 3.41
CA CYS A 177 -3.04 -4.41 3.14
C CYS A 177 -3.65 -5.75 3.57
N CYS A 178 -4.29 -5.82 4.74
CA CYS A 178 -5.05 -6.96 5.23
C CYS A 178 -6.54 -6.83 4.90
N LYS A 179 -7.36 -7.80 5.29
CA LYS A 179 -8.82 -7.72 5.13
C LYS A 179 -9.42 -6.72 6.13
N GLY A 180 -10.71 -6.38 5.92
CA GLY A 180 -11.51 -5.75 6.97
C GLY A 180 -11.42 -6.53 8.28
N GLY A 181 -11.34 -5.85 9.42
CA GLY A 181 -11.24 -6.51 10.73
C GLY A 181 -9.89 -7.13 11.07
N GLU A 182 -8.85 -6.93 10.26
CA GLU A 182 -7.48 -7.38 10.55
C GLU A 182 -6.49 -6.21 10.70
N LYS A 183 -5.29 -6.45 11.21
CA LYS A 183 -4.15 -5.50 11.22
C LYS A 183 -2.85 -6.24 10.91
N LEU A 184 -1.78 -5.51 10.60
CA LEU A 184 -0.47 -6.12 10.39
C LEU A 184 0.28 -6.26 11.72
N LYS A 185 0.80 -7.46 11.97
CA LYS A 185 1.73 -7.73 13.07
C LYS A 185 3.05 -8.24 12.52
N TYR A 186 4.15 -7.64 12.99
CA TYR A 186 5.50 -8.12 12.70
C TYR A 186 5.96 -9.10 13.79
N GLU A 187 6.26 -10.33 13.40
CA GLU A 187 6.86 -11.35 14.26
C GLU A 187 8.04 -12.02 13.55
N ASN A 188 9.22 -12.02 14.19
CA ASN A 188 10.40 -12.76 13.74
C ASN A 188 10.72 -12.59 12.23
N GLU A 189 10.82 -11.35 11.75
CA GLU A 189 11.09 -11.00 10.34
C GLU A 189 9.99 -11.38 9.33
N SER A 190 8.83 -11.86 9.81
CA SER A 190 7.63 -12.12 9.02
C SER A 190 6.48 -11.20 9.42
N SER A 191 5.64 -10.84 8.46
CA SER A 191 4.43 -10.04 8.71
C SER A 191 3.19 -10.89 8.50
N SER A 192 2.26 -10.89 9.46
CA SER A 192 0.99 -11.60 9.35
C SER A 192 -0.20 -10.69 9.65
N CYS A 193 -1.32 -10.95 8.99
CA CYS A 193 -2.58 -10.29 9.29
C CYS A 193 -3.23 -10.98 10.48
N VAL A 194 -3.58 -10.22 11.51
CA VAL A 194 -4.20 -10.71 12.75
C VAL A 194 -5.51 -9.95 13.02
N PRO A 195 -6.51 -10.56 13.68
CA PRO A 195 -7.77 -9.88 13.99
C PRO A 195 -7.57 -8.57 14.78
N PHE A 196 -8.35 -7.55 14.45
CA PHE A 196 -8.32 -6.24 15.05
C PHE A 196 -9.69 -5.54 14.99
N ASN A 197 -10.18 -5.10 16.15
CA ASN A 197 -11.44 -4.38 16.31
C ASN A 197 -11.23 -2.87 16.08
N GLY A 198 -10.69 -2.50 14.92
CA GLY A 198 -10.48 -1.10 14.55
C GLY A 198 -10.27 -0.93 13.06
N HIS A 199 -10.33 0.33 12.61
CA HIS A 199 -10.35 0.67 11.20
C HIS A 199 -9.28 1.71 10.85
N VAL A 200 -8.88 1.69 9.58
CA VAL A 200 -7.91 2.63 9.05
C VAL A 200 -8.56 4.01 8.91
N SER A 201 -7.85 5.05 9.34
CA SER A 201 -8.31 6.45 9.25
C SER A 201 -7.26 7.31 8.53
N PRO A 202 -7.16 7.23 7.19
CA PRO A 202 -6.21 8.02 6.44
C PRO A 202 -6.64 9.48 6.32
N THR A 203 -5.65 10.38 6.33
CA THR A 203 -5.87 11.80 6.02
C THR A 203 -5.72 12.04 4.52
N PHE A 204 -6.80 12.49 3.89
CA PHE A 204 -6.80 12.90 2.50
C PHE A 204 -6.41 14.36 2.37
N HIS A 205 -5.91 14.74 1.20
CA HIS A 205 -5.42 16.08 0.92
C HIS A 205 -6.06 16.62 -0.35
N TYR A 206 -6.42 17.90 -0.30
CA TYR A 206 -6.74 18.66 -1.50
C TYR A 206 -5.43 19.00 -2.21
N ILE A 207 -5.27 18.51 -3.45
CA ILE A 207 -4.06 18.68 -4.24
C ILE A 207 -4.40 19.49 -5.49
N GLU A 208 -3.99 20.76 -5.50
CA GLU A 208 -4.02 21.60 -6.69
C GLU A 208 -2.62 21.66 -7.32
N ASN A 209 -2.53 21.39 -8.62
CA ASN A 209 -1.32 21.60 -9.43
C ASN A 209 -0.08 20.79 -8.98
N TRP A 210 -0.19 19.45 -8.97
CA TRP A 210 0.85 18.45 -8.60
C TRP A 210 2.18 18.49 -9.40
N ASN A 211 2.49 19.56 -10.15
CA ASN A 211 3.70 19.69 -10.97
C ASN A 211 4.32 21.11 -10.95
N LEU A 212 3.87 22.00 -10.07
CA LEU A 212 4.31 23.40 -9.99
C LEU A 212 4.94 23.68 -8.63
N GLU A 213 5.99 24.52 -8.58
CA GLU A 213 6.69 24.94 -7.34
C GLU A 213 5.78 25.56 -6.25
N ASN A 214 4.52 25.87 -6.57
CA ASN A 214 3.52 26.42 -5.65
C ASN A 214 2.41 25.39 -5.38
N GLU A 215 2.76 24.29 -4.74
CA GLU A 215 1.82 23.27 -4.33
C GLU A 215 0.96 23.78 -3.16
N ILE A 216 -0.37 23.66 -3.28
CA ILE A 216 -1.29 23.92 -2.17
C ILE A 216 -1.85 22.57 -1.73
N THR A 217 -1.31 22.05 -0.63
CA THR A 217 -1.84 20.88 0.05
C THR A 217 -2.58 21.34 1.30
N ARG A 218 -3.81 20.86 1.46
CA ARG A 218 -4.58 21.08 2.69
C ARG A 218 -5.18 19.75 3.14
N PRO A 219 -5.02 19.39 4.42
CA PRO A 219 -5.70 18.21 4.95
C PRO A 219 -7.22 18.40 4.78
N HIS A 220 -7.87 17.34 4.34
CA HIS A 220 -9.30 17.28 4.11
C HIS A 220 -9.84 15.99 4.74
N ASP A 221 -10.54 16.16 5.86
CA ASP A 221 -11.21 15.05 6.52
C ASP A 221 -12.46 14.67 5.74
N LEU A 222 -12.34 13.60 4.96
CA LEU A 222 -13.46 13.05 4.21
C LEU A 222 -14.41 12.31 5.16
N ARG A 223 -15.71 12.64 5.08
CA ARG A 223 -16.76 11.94 5.83
C ARG A 223 -17.15 10.59 5.23
N VAL A 224 -16.80 10.36 3.97
CA VAL A 224 -17.13 9.16 3.19
C VAL A 224 -15.96 8.83 2.28
N PHE A 225 -15.45 7.61 2.39
CA PHE A 225 -14.43 7.04 1.50
C PHE A 225 -14.57 5.51 1.47
N GLY A 226 -14.07 4.89 0.40
CA GLY A 226 -14.05 3.43 0.26
C GLY A 226 -12.72 2.81 0.70
N VAL A 227 -12.78 1.62 1.30
CA VAL A 227 -11.62 0.80 1.65
C VAL A 227 -11.67 -0.50 0.86
N ILE A 228 -10.76 -0.61 -0.11
CA ILE A 228 -10.49 -1.84 -0.86
C ILE A 228 -9.70 -2.78 0.04
N GLN A 229 -10.09 -4.06 0.04
CA GLN A 229 -9.54 -5.03 0.98
C GLN A 229 -8.41 -5.86 0.36
N GLY A 230 -7.34 -6.05 1.13
CA GLY A 230 -6.26 -6.97 0.81
C GLY A 230 -5.31 -6.51 -0.30
N GLN A 231 -4.01 -6.71 -0.05
CA GLN A 231 -2.96 -6.55 -1.06
C GLN A 231 -1.81 -7.54 -0.87
N LYS A 232 -1.66 -8.43 -1.86
CA LYS A 232 -0.59 -9.45 -1.90
C LYS A 232 0.53 -8.99 -2.83
N CYS A 233 1.55 -8.36 -2.26
CA CYS A 233 2.76 -7.94 -2.97
C CYS A 233 3.93 -7.85 -1.98
N ALA A 234 5.17 -7.77 -2.49
CA ALA A 234 6.30 -7.33 -1.69
C ALA A 234 6.11 -5.85 -1.34
N LYS A 235 6.26 -5.51 -0.05
CA LYS A 235 5.90 -4.19 0.47
C LYS A 235 7.16 -3.40 0.81
N PHE A 236 7.19 -2.14 0.41
CA PHE A 236 8.17 -1.16 0.86
C PHE A 236 7.45 -0.06 1.64
N GLN A 237 7.88 0.16 2.88
CA GLN A 237 7.29 1.16 3.77
C GLN A 237 7.74 2.57 3.35
N LEU A 238 6.78 3.50 3.29
CA LEU A 238 7.06 4.93 3.08
C LEU A 238 7.07 5.69 4.40
N ASP A 239 7.88 6.74 4.47
CA ASP A 239 7.85 7.68 5.59
C ASP A 239 6.61 8.59 5.51
N PRO A 240 5.96 8.94 6.63
CA PRO A 240 4.72 9.74 6.64
C PRO A 240 4.82 11.11 5.95
N ASP A 241 6.00 11.71 5.89
CA ASP A 241 6.24 13.03 5.31
C ASP A 241 6.49 12.98 3.78
N GLU A 242 6.68 11.77 3.22
CA GLU A 242 7.03 11.56 1.81
C GLU A 242 5.80 11.40 0.91
N TYR A 243 4.59 11.32 1.47
CA TYR A 243 3.41 11.02 0.67
C TYR A 243 2.16 11.79 1.06
N LEU A 244 1.23 11.86 0.11
CA LEU A 244 -0.07 12.49 0.24
C LEU A 244 -1.13 11.61 -0.43
N LEU A 245 -2.27 11.41 0.22
CA LEU A 245 -3.44 10.77 -0.39
C LEU A 245 -4.34 11.82 -1.01
N ASN A 246 -4.63 11.71 -2.30
CA ASN A 246 -5.49 12.65 -2.98
C ASN A 246 -6.97 12.44 -2.59
N HIS A 247 -7.65 13.51 -2.19
CA HIS A 247 -9.07 13.47 -1.81
C HIS A 247 -10.02 13.12 -2.97
N ALA A 248 -9.60 13.27 -4.24
CA ALA A 248 -10.51 13.10 -5.38
C ALA A 248 -10.69 11.63 -5.79
N ASP A 249 -9.60 10.85 -5.76
CA ASP A 249 -9.54 9.48 -6.28
C ASP A 249 -8.93 8.48 -5.27
N GLY A 250 -8.35 8.96 -4.17
CA GLY A 250 -7.59 8.15 -3.23
C GLY A 250 -6.28 7.63 -3.81
N HIS A 251 -5.72 8.25 -4.85
CA HIS A 251 -4.39 7.91 -5.34
C HIS A 251 -3.31 8.46 -4.41
N LEU A 252 -2.18 7.76 -4.39
CA LEU A 252 -1.04 8.09 -3.56
C LEU A 252 -0.04 8.91 -4.36
N HIS A 253 0.29 10.08 -3.83
CA HIS A 253 1.13 11.09 -4.44
C HIS A 253 2.42 11.23 -3.62
N ILE A 254 3.60 11.10 -4.24
CA ILE A 254 4.89 11.20 -3.54
C ILE A 254 5.42 12.63 -3.55
N ASN A 255 5.53 13.22 -2.36
CA ASN A 255 5.89 14.62 -2.13
C ASN A 255 7.17 15.02 -2.88
N GLY A 256 7.14 16.17 -3.57
CA GLY A 256 8.28 16.67 -4.35
C GLY A 256 8.60 15.90 -5.64
N THR A 257 7.75 14.95 -6.06
CA THR A 257 7.91 14.19 -7.30
C THR A 257 6.63 14.20 -8.14
N SER A 258 6.73 13.82 -9.42
CA SER A 258 5.57 13.61 -10.28
C SER A 258 5.00 12.18 -10.18
N ILE A 259 5.37 11.41 -9.16
CA ILE A 259 5.02 10.00 -9.04
C ILE A 259 3.65 9.88 -8.38
N ILE A 260 2.79 9.07 -8.99
CA ILE A 260 1.44 8.78 -8.52
C ILE A 260 1.25 7.26 -8.57
N PHE A 261 0.87 6.66 -7.45
CA PHE A 261 0.48 5.26 -7.34
C PHE A 261 -1.04 5.15 -7.26
N THR A 262 -1.60 4.36 -8.18
CA THR A 262 -3.01 3.95 -8.15
C THR A 262 -3.26 3.00 -6.99
N ASN A 263 -4.53 2.85 -6.61
CA ASN A 263 -4.94 2.07 -5.44
C ASN A 263 -4.57 0.56 -5.49
N ASP A 264 -4.13 0.02 -6.62
CA ASP A 264 -3.62 -1.36 -6.76
C ASP A 264 -2.10 -1.47 -6.55
N LYS A 265 -1.38 -0.35 -6.49
CA LYS A 265 0.08 -0.29 -6.35
C LYS A 265 0.55 0.12 -4.96
N TYR A 266 -0.36 0.46 -4.06
CA TYR A 266 -0.05 0.74 -2.68
C TYR A 266 -1.11 0.09 -1.77
N CYS A 267 -0.79 -0.02 -0.48
CA CYS A 267 -1.78 -0.28 0.55
C CYS A 267 -1.36 0.38 1.86
N LEU A 268 -2.32 0.68 2.72
CA LEU A 268 -2.09 1.20 4.07
C LEU A 268 -2.57 0.21 5.11
N GLU A 269 -1.96 0.23 6.30
CA GLU A 269 -2.32 -0.70 7.36
C GLU A 269 -1.95 -0.20 8.74
N ILE A 270 -2.70 -0.63 9.74
CA ILE A 270 -2.35 -0.42 11.15
C ILE A 270 -1.31 -1.46 11.53
N VAL A 271 -0.15 -1.00 11.98
CA VAL A 271 0.96 -1.83 12.42
C VAL A 271 1.06 -1.80 13.94
N ASP A 272 1.16 -3.00 14.53
CA ASP A 272 1.32 -3.19 15.96
C ASP A 272 2.80 -3.27 16.36
N TYR A 273 3.31 -2.18 16.93
CA TYR A 273 4.64 -2.11 17.54
C TYR A 273 4.55 -2.30 19.05
N ASP A 274 4.37 -3.55 19.49
CA ASP A 274 4.33 -3.93 20.91
C ASP A 274 3.28 -3.13 21.71
N GLY A 275 2.06 -3.05 21.17
CA GLY A 275 0.94 -2.33 21.78
C GLY A 275 0.79 -0.88 21.35
N MET A 276 1.71 -0.34 20.54
CA MET A 276 1.51 0.95 19.86
C MET A 276 1.01 0.72 18.44
N TYR A 277 -0.18 1.26 18.13
CA TYR A 277 -0.80 1.19 16.81
C TYR A 277 -0.41 2.41 15.98
N VAL A 278 0.21 2.18 14.83
CA VAL A 278 0.62 3.23 13.89
C VAL A 278 0.04 2.91 12.52
N LEU A 279 -0.55 3.91 11.87
CA LEU A 279 -0.98 3.77 10.48
C LEU A 279 0.25 3.95 9.58
N GLU A 280 0.58 2.93 8.82
CA GLU A 280 1.70 2.94 7.90
C GLU A 280 1.25 2.77 6.46
N MET A 281 2.07 3.26 5.54
CA MET A 281 1.84 3.16 4.12
C MET A 281 2.91 2.32 3.44
N PHE A 282 2.46 1.43 2.56
CA PHE A 282 3.30 0.52 1.82
C PHE A 282 3.06 0.65 0.32
N VAL A 283 4.14 0.73 -0.46
CA VAL A 283 4.11 0.60 -1.91
C VAL A 283 4.43 -0.84 -2.28
N CYS A 284 3.72 -1.36 -3.28
CA CYS A 284 4.01 -2.66 -3.86
C CYS A 284 5.24 -2.56 -4.75
N VAL A 285 6.32 -3.18 -4.32
CA VAL A 285 7.49 -3.41 -5.17
C VAL A 285 7.17 -4.59 -6.05
N GLU A 286 7.11 -4.37 -7.35
CA GLU A 286 7.05 -5.47 -8.30
C GLU A 286 8.30 -6.34 -8.08
N PRO A 287 8.16 -7.64 -7.82
CA PRO A 287 9.31 -8.51 -7.70
C PRO A 287 10.12 -8.45 -9.00
N ASP A 288 11.43 -8.65 -8.89
CA ASP A 288 12.36 -8.80 -10.00
C ASP A 288 11.72 -9.54 -11.19
N PRO A 289 12.06 -9.16 -12.44
CA PRO A 289 11.40 -9.68 -13.64
C PRO A 289 11.27 -11.20 -13.54
N GLU A 290 10.06 -11.71 -13.82
CA GLU A 290 9.67 -13.10 -13.62
C GLU A 290 10.77 -14.08 -14.06
N PRO A 291 10.88 -15.28 -13.46
CA PRO A 291 11.93 -16.25 -13.78
C PRO A 291 12.07 -16.56 -15.29
N MET A 292 11.01 -16.35 -16.08
CA MET A 292 11.00 -16.47 -17.53
C MET A 292 11.85 -15.39 -18.24
N ASP A 293 11.83 -14.15 -17.78
CA ASP A 293 12.57 -13.02 -18.38
C ASP A 293 14.07 -13.10 -18.06
N ARG A 294 14.43 -13.50 -16.83
CA ARG A 294 15.83 -13.74 -16.45
C ARG A 294 16.45 -14.85 -17.32
N LEU A 295 15.69 -15.92 -17.59
CA LEU A 295 16.16 -17.01 -18.45
C LEU A 295 16.39 -16.54 -19.89
N GLN A 296 15.48 -15.74 -20.46
CA GLN A 296 15.65 -15.16 -21.79
C GLN A 296 16.90 -14.27 -21.89
N ASN A 297 17.14 -13.41 -20.89
CA ASN A 297 18.32 -12.56 -20.84
C ASN A 297 19.62 -13.38 -20.76
N ILE A 298 19.67 -14.40 -19.90
CA ILE A 298 20.84 -15.29 -19.79
C ILE A 298 21.13 -15.98 -21.13
N ILE A 299 20.10 -16.51 -21.80
CA ILE A 299 20.24 -17.14 -23.12
C ILE A 299 20.78 -16.14 -24.14
N GLY A 300 20.24 -14.92 -24.18
CA GLY A 300 20.69 -13.85 -25.08
C GLY A 300 22.17 -13.47 -24.86
N PHE A 301 22.61 -13.37 -23.61
CA PHE A 301 24.01 -13.08 -23.29
C PHE A 301 24.95 -14.22 -23.70
N ILE A 302 24.58 -15.48 -23.44
CA ILE A 302 25.39 -16.65 -23.84
C ILE A 302 25.53 -16.72 -25.35
N LEU A 303 24.43 -16.55 -26.11
CA LEU A 303 24.47 -16.54 -27.57
C LEU A 303 25.38 -15.42 -28.11
N SER A 304 25.31 -14.24 -27.50
CA SER A 304 26.17 -13.10 -27.86
C SER A 304 27.65 -13.41 -27.59
N ILE A 305 27.98 -13.95 -26.42
CA ILE A 305 29.34 -14.38 -26.05
C ILE A 305 29.89 -15.38 -27.06
N LEU A 306 29.11 -16.41 -27.40
CA LEU A 306 29.51 -17.41 -28.39
C LEU A 306 29.78 -16.79 -29.77
N GLY A 307 28.93 -15.84 -30.20
CA GLY A 307 29.11 -15.11 -31.46
C GLY A 307 30.40 -14.29 -31.50
N PHE A 308 30.69 -13.54 -30.42
CA PHE A 308 31.93 -12.76 -30.32
C PHE A 308 33.18 -13.64 -30.22
N LEU A 309 33.11 -14.77 -29.50
CA LEU A 309 34.20 -15.76 -29.42
C LEU A 309 34.50 -16.40 -30.77
N LEU A 310 33.45 -16.83 -31.50
CA LEU A 310 33.61 -17.41 -32.82
C LEU A 310 34.25 -16.40 -33.79
N THR A 311 33.78 -15.16 -33.78
CA THR A 311 34.34 -14.09 -34.60
C THR A 311 35.81 -13.84 -34.24
N LEU A 312 36.12 -13.70 -32.94
CA LEU A 312 37.49 -13.53 -32.46
C LEU A 312 38.40 -14.67 -32.93
N LEU A 313 37.93 -15.92 -32.82
CA LEU A 313 38.65 -17.12 -33.24
C LEU A 313 38.94 -17.10 -34.73
N ILE A 314 37.93 -16.84 -35.57
CA ILE A 314 38.06 -16.74 -37.02
C ILE A 314 39.10 -15.68 -37.39
N TYR A 315 39.02 -14.49 -36.80
CA TYR A 315 39.99 -13.43 -37.07
C TYR A 315 41.40 -13.78 -36.58
N ILE A 316 41.56 -14.49 -35.45
CA ILE A 316 42.90 -14.94 -35.02
C ILE A 316 43.49 -15.99 -35.97
N PHE A 317 42.71 -16.99 -36.40
CA PHE A 317 43.18 -18.10 -37.23
C PHE A 317 43.38 -17.73 -38.71
N ILE A 318 42.53 -16.87 -39.28
CA ILE A 318 42.64 -16.43 -40.67
C ILE A 318 43.86 -15.51 -40.88
N LEU A 319 44.39 -14.87 -39.82
CA LEU A 319 45.39 -13.81 -39.93
C LEU A 319 46.84 -14.28 -39.76
N LYS A 320 47.32 -15.08 -40.72
CA LYS A 320 48.77 -15.13 -40.98
C LYS A 320 49.31 -13.77 -41.52
N VAL A 321 48.43 -12.80 -41.83
CA VAL A 321 48.74 -11.45 -42.33
C VAL A 321 47.98 -10.36 -41.54
N ARG A 322 48.56 -9.85 -40.44
CA ARG A 322 47.91 -8.88 -39.51
C ARG A 322 47.79 -7.47 -40.10
N ASN A 323 46.72 -7.22 -40.87
CA ASN A 323 46.35 -5.88 -41.32
C ASN A 323 45.76 -5.03 -40.19
N LEU A 324 45.86 -3.69 -40.30
CA LEU A 324 45.34 -2.73 -39.31
C LEU A 324 43.86 -2.97 -38.98
N HIS A 325 43.05 -3.13 -40.03
CA HIS A 325 41.62 -3.40 -39.93
C HIS A 325 41.29 -4.61 -39.07
N SER A 326 42.02 -5.71 -39.27
CA SER A 326 41.79 -6.94 -38.55
C SER A 326 42.15 -6.81 -37.06
N LYS A 327 43.11 -5.95 -36.71
CA LYS A 327 43.40 -5.62 -35.30
C LYS A 327 42.25 -4.84 -34.65
N ILE A 328 41.61 -3.92 -35.39
CA ILE A 328 40.46 -3.14 -34.91
C ILE A 328 39.29 -4.07 -34.59
N ILE A 329 38.98 -5.02 -35.49
CA ILE A 329 37.92 -6.01 -35.27
C ILE A 329 38.20 -6.89 -34.05
N ILE A 330 39.45 -7.35 -33.86
CA ILE A 330 39.86 -8.11 -32.68
C ILE A 330 39.61 -7.31 -31.40
N CYS A 331 40.03 -6.03 -31.35
CA CYS A 331 39.81 -5.17 -30.18
C CYS A 331 38.31 -4.93 -29.91
N TYR A 332 37.51 -4.74 -30.96
CA TYR A 332 36.05 -4.62 -30.86
C TYR A 332 35.44 -5.88 -30.24
N CYS A 333 35.77 -7.08 -30.75
CA CYS A 333 35.25 -8.34 -30.22
C CYS A 333 35.67 -8.57 -28.77
N ILE A 334 36.91 -8.26 -28.38
CA ILE A 334 37.38 -8.38 -26.99
C ILE A 334 36.58 -7.44 -26.07
N THR A 335 36.34 -6.20 -26.50
CA THR A 335 35.61 -5.21 -25.71
C THR A 335 34.18 -5.66 -25.43
N PHE A 336 33.46 -6.13 -26.45
CA PHE A 336 32.10 -6.65 -26.27
C PHE A 336 32.08 -7.98 -25.51
N LEU A 337 33.09 -8.84 -25.67
CA LEU A 337 33.20 -10.06 -24.88
C LEU A 337 33.29 -9.74 -23.38
N ILE A 338 34.08 -8.75 -22.99
CA ILE A 338 34.17 -8.27 -21.61
C ILE A 338 32.81 -7.73 -21.15
N ALA A 339 32.14 -6.92 -21.96
CA ALA A 339 30.82 -6.35 -21.63
C ALA A 339 29.77 -7.45 -21.36
N TYR A 340 29.64 -8.43 -22.26
CA TYR A 340 28.63 -9.49 -22.12
C TYR A 340 28.99 -10.51 -21.03
N LEU A 341 30.27 -10.77 -20.76
CA LEU A 341 30.68 -11.57 -19.61
C LEU A 341 30.34 -10.88 -18.28
N ALA A 342 30.55 -9.58 -18.20
CA ALA A 342 30.18 -8.80 -17.03
C ALA A 342 28.65 -8.72 -16.83
N LEU A 343 27.87 -8.58 -17.92
CA LEU A 343 26.41 -8.68 -17.88
C LEU A 343 25.92 -10.06 -17.44
N LEU A 344 26.53 -11.13 -17.96
CA LEU A 344 26.18 -12.48 -17.54
C LEU A 344 26.49 -12.68 -16.06
N ARG A 345 27.62 -12.18 -15.57
CA ARG A 345 27.97 -12.26 -14.15
C ARG A 345 26.97 -11.48 -13.28
N ALA A 346 26.55 -10.31 -13.74
CA ALA A 346 25.55 -9.47 -13.08
C ALA A 346 24.19 -10.18 -12.89
N GLN A 347 23.83 -11.15 -13.73
CA GLN A 347 22.60 -11.94 -13.55
C GLN A 347 22.64 -12.89 -12.34
N PHE A 348 23.83 -13.18 -11.81
CA PHE A 348 24.04 -14.10 -10.69
C PHE A 348 24.54 -13.39 -9.42
N GLU A 349 24.71 -12.07 -9.45
CA GLU A 349 25.05 -11.27 -8.28
C GLU A 349 23.78 -10.71 -7.66
N VAL A 350 23.73 -10.69 -6.33
CA VAL A 350 22.67 -9.99 -5.59
C VAL A 350 23.11 -8.53 -5.44
N ALA A 351 22.16 -7.58 -5.50
CA ALA A 351 22.38 -6.13 -5.40
C ALA A 351 23.36 -5.71 -4.29
N PHE A 352 23.32 -6.41 -3.14
CA PHE A 352 24.12 -6.13 -1.94
C PHE A 352 25.56 -6.66 -1.97
N SER A 353 26.06 -7.14 -3.10
CA SER A 353 27.44 -7.62 -3.25
C SER A 353 28.40 -6.45 -3.49
N ASP A 354 29.52 -6.38 -2.75
CA ASP A 354 30.59 -5.37 -2.93
C ASP A 354 31.14 -5.31 -4.37
N PHE A 355 30.90 -6.34 -5.17
CA PHE A 355 31.35 -6.44 -6.55
C PHE A 355 30.37 -5.82 -7.56
N CYS A 356 29.12 -5.56 -7.17
CA CYS A 356 28.05 -5.09 -8.05
C CYS A 356 28.37 -3.72 -8.69
N LYS A 357 28.77 -2.74 -7.87
CA LYS A 357 29.15 -1.39 -8.33
C LYS A 357 30.35 -1.43 -9.31
N PRO A 358 31.48 -2.07 -8.98
CA PRO A 358 32.59 -2.24 -9.93
C PRO A 358 32.17 -2.87 -11.27
N PHE A 359 31.31 -3.89 -11.24
CA PHE A 359 30.80 -4.52 -12.47
C PHE A 359 29.93 -3.57 -13.28
N ALA A 360 29.03 -2.80 -12.65
CA ALA A 360 28.18 -1.84 -13.34
C ALA A 360 29.02 -0.80 -14.13
N TYR A 361 30.06 -0.24 -13.48
CA TYR A 361 31.00 0.67 -14.14
C TYR A 361 31.80 0.00 -15.26
N LEU A 362 32.23 -1.25 -15.07
CA LEU A 362 32.94 -2.03 -16.09
C LEU A 362 32.07 -2.25 -17.32
N ILE A 363 30.80 -2.60 -17.13
CA ILE A 363 29.87 -2.85 -18.23
C ILE A 363 29.63 -1.53 -18.98
N TYR A 364 29.34 -0.42 -18.28
CA TYR A 364 29.16 0.89 -18.92
C TYR A 364 30.38 1.30 -19.76
N PHE A 365 31.57 1.26 -19.16
CA PHE A 365 32.82 1.57 -19.84
C PHE A 365 32.99 0.72 -21.11
N SER A 366 32.70 -0.58 -21.01
CA SER A 366 32.87 -1.52 -22.12
C SER A 366 31.90 -1.26 -23.27
N PHE A 367 30.63 -0.92 -23.02
CA PHE A 367 29.69 -0.55 -24.08
C PHE A 367 30.08 0.74 -24.79
N ILE A 368 30.44 1.79 -24.03
CA ILE A 368 30.89 3.05 -24.61
C ILE A 368 32.18 2.84 -25.43
N SER A 369 33.12 2.05 -24.93
CA SER A 369 34.30 1.65 -25.68
C SER A 369 33.96 0.87 -26.95
N GLY A 370 32.97 -0.03 -26.89
CA GLY A 370 32.43 -0.76 -28.04
C GLY A 370 31.88 0.17 -29.13
N PHE A 371 31.11 1.19 -28.77
CA PHE A 371 30.65 2.22 -29.70
C PHE A 371 31.80 2.99 -30.32
N VAL A 372 32.82 3.35 -29.54
CA VAL A 372 34.02 4.02 -30.08
C VAL A 372 34.75 3.13 -31.08
N TRP A 373 34.90 1.84 -30.80
CA TRP A 373 35.46 0.88 -31.75
C TRP A 373 34.64 0.76 -33.03
N LEU A 374 33.30 0.79 -32.94
CA LEU A 374 32.43 0.83 -34.11
C LEU A 374 32.68 2.07 -34.98
N GLN A 375 32.78 3.25 -34.34
CA GLN A 375 33.11 4.50 -35.04
C GLN A 375 34.50 4.44 -35.70
N ILE A 376 35.50 3.87 -35.01
CA ILE A 376 36.85 3.65 -35.57
C ILE A 376 36.78 2.71 -36.78
N MET A 377 35.99 1.62 -36.73
CA MET A 377 35.81 0.71 -37.86
C MET A 377 35.20 1.40 -39.07
N CYS A 378 34.13 2.17 -38.88
CA CYS A 378 33.50 2.94 -39.95
C CYS A 378 34.49 3.93 -40.59
N PHE A 379 35.27 4.63 -39.77
CA PHE A 379 36.29 5.56 -40.26
C PHE A 379 37.45 4.85 -41.00
N ASP A 380 37.92 3.70 -40.52
CA ASP A 380 38.96 2.90 -41.19
C ASP A 380 38.48 2.41 -42.56
N ILE A 381 37.22 1.98 -42.67
CA ILE A 381 36.61 1.58 -43.95
C ILE A 381 36.54 2.78 -44.90
N TRP A 382 36.04 3.93 -44.44
CA TRP A 382 35.97 5.14 -45.26
C TRP A 382 37.35 5.58 -45.77
N LEU A 383 38.38 5.53 -44.92
CA LEU A 383 39.75 5.86 -45.31
C LEU A 383 40.32 4.94 -46.40
N LYS A 384 39.94 3.66 -46.42
CA LYS A 384 40.37 2.72 -47.47
C LYS A 384 39.80 3.07 -48.83
N PHE A 385 38.55 3.56 -48.88
CA PHE A 385 37.90 3.95 -50.13
C PHE A 385 38.27 5.36 -50.59
N SER A 386 38.50 6.28 -49.66
CA SER A 386 38.82 7.68 -49.96
C SER A 386 40.28 7.90 -50.39
N SER A 387 41.22 7.07 -49.94
CA SER A 387 42.65 7.31 -50.12
C SER A 387 43.26 6.58 -51.33
N THR A 388 43.49 7.29 -52.44
CA THR A 388 44.29 6.83 -53.59
C THR A 388 45.81 6.84 -53.36
N ARG A 389 46.30 7.29 -52.20
CA ARG A 389 47.75 7.48 -51.94
C ARG A 389 48.29 6.50 -50.87
N ASN A 390 49.27 5.68 -51.25
CA ASN A 390 49.99 4.73 -50.40
C ASN A 390 50.58 5.39 -49.15
N ARG A 391 49.95 5.15 -47.99
CA ARG A 391 50.33 5.74 -46.69
C ARG A 391 50.73 4.64 -45.68
N GLU A 392 51.50 3.65 -46.15
CA GLU A 392 51.87 2.45 -45.40
C GLU A 392 52.72 2.72 -44.16
N SER A 393 53.57 3.75 -44.19
CA SER A 393 54.48 4.09 -43.09
C SER A 393 53.82 4.60 -41.80
N THR A 394 52.49 4.81 -41.81
CA THR A 394 51.75 5.37 -40.64
C THR A 394 50.77 4.41 -39.98
N LYS A 395 50.66 3.15 -40.45
CA LYS A 395 49.68 2.17 -39.93
C LYS A 395 49.84 1.91 -38.42
N SER A 396 51.07 1.81 -37.91
CA SER A 396 51.33 1.57 -36.47
C SER A 396 50.95 2.77 -35.59
N LYS A 397 51.33 3.99 -35.99
CA LYS A 397 50.98 5.22 -35.24
C LYS A 397 49.47 5.43 -35.17
N ARG A 398 48.75 5.13 -36.26
CA ARG A 398 47.28 5.20 -36.30
C ARG A 398 46.62 4.20 -35.33
N PHE A 399 47.12 2.96 -35.28
CA PHE A 399 46.59 1.97 -34.34
C PHE A 399 46.71 2.42 -32.88
N HIS A 400 47.87 2.98 -32.50
CA HIS A 400 48.06 3.51 -31.14
C HIS A 400 47.09 4.65 -30.84
N PHE A 401 46.85 5.55 -31.80
CA PHE A 401 45.85 6.61 -31.62
C PHE A 401 44.43 6.04 -31.46
N TYR A 402 44.05 5.02 -32.23
CA TYR A 402 42.76 4.35 -32.09
C TYR A 402 42.56 3.72 -30.72
N VAL A 403 43.57 3.00 -30.20
CA VAL A 403 43.54 2.39 -28.87
C VAL A 403 43.44 3.46 -27.77
N MET A 404 44.23 4.53 -27.88
CA MET A 404 44.17 5.64 -26.91
C MET A 404 42.78 6.30 -26.93
N TYR A 405 42.21 6.51 -28.11
CA TYR A 405 40.87 7.09 -28.27
C TYR A 405 39.78 6.19 -27.69
N SER A 406 39.86 4.86 -27.90
CA SER A 406 38.89 3.88 -27.38
C SER A 406 38.96 3.66 -25.87
N ILE A 407 39.97 4.20 -25.18
CA ILE A 407 40.08 4.15 -23.71
C ILE A 407 39.78 5.52 -23.11
N PHE A 408 40.34 6.58 -23.69
CA PHE A 408 40.24 7.93 -23.15
C PHE A 408 38.81 8.46 -23.18
N LEU A 409 38.10 8.34 -24.30
CA LEU A 409 36.74 8.85 -24.42
C LEU A 409 35.76 8.10 -23.50
N PRO A 410 35.75 6.75 -23.45
CA PRO A 410 34.93 6.03 -22.48
C PRO A 410 35.31 6.34 -21.04
N ALA A 411 36.61 6.45 -20.69
CA ALA A 411 37.03 6.78 -19.34
C ALA A 411 36.57 8.19 -18.91
N LEU A 412 36.60 9.16 -19.82
CA LEU A 412 36.09 10.52 -19.57
C LEU A 412 34.58 10.48 -19.29
N LEU A 413 33.81 9.77 -20.12
CA LEU A 413 32.36 9.65 -19.96
C LEU A 413 31.99 8.87 -18.68
N SER A 414 32.67 7.76 -18.38
CA SER A 414 32.51 7.01 -17.12
C SER A 414 32.83 7.87 -15.90
N SER A 415 33.88 8.69 -15.96
CA SER A 415 34.22 9.63 -14.90
C SER A 415 33.12 10.70 -14.70
N MET A 416 32.57 11.24 -15.80
CA MET A 416 31.44 12.17 -15.71
C MET A 416 30.22 11.53 -15.06
N VAL A 417 29.88 10.28 -15.42
CA VAL A 417 28.79 9.51 -14.78
C VAL A 417 29.05 9.32 -13.28
N ALA A 418 30.28 8.97 -12.89
CA ALA A 418 30.64 8.83 -11.47
C ALA A 418 30.54 10.15 -10.71
N VAL A 419 30.98 11.27 -11.30
CA VAL A 419 30.83 12.61 -10.71
C VAL A 419 29.35 12.95 -10.54
N PHE A 420 28.53 12.73 -11.57
CA PHE A 420 27.09 12.98 -11.52
C PHE A 420 26.35 12.11 -10.49
N GLN A 421 26.84 10.91 -10.20
CA GLN A 421 26.27 10.05 -9.16
C GLN A 421 26.61 10.55 -7.74
N HIS A 422 27.81 11.11 -7.53
CA HIS A 422 28.28 11.53 -6.20
C HIS A 422 28.11 13.02 -5.89
N THR A 423 27.64 13.83 -6.85
CA THR A 423 27.50 15.28 -6.68
C THR A 423 26.07 15.74 -6.87
N ASP A 424 25.68 16.80 -6.16
CA ASP A 424 24.36 17.42 -6.28
C ASP A 424 24.19 18.32 -7.51
N ILE A 425 25.02 18.11 -8.54
CA ILE A 425 24.99 18.91 -9.78
C ILE A 425 23.71 18.60 -10.59
N LEU A 426 23.24 17.35 -10.55
CA LEU A 426 22.01 16.93 -11.20
C LEU A 426 20.87 16.78 -10.18
N PRO A 427 19.64 17.20 -10.53
CA PRO A 427 18.44 16.85 -9.78
C PRO A 427 18.38 15.34 -9.56
N LEU A 428 17.84 14.91 -8.42
CA LEU A 428 17.80 13.49 -8.01
C LEU A 428 17.23 12.57 -9.11
N LYS A 429 16.28 13.07 -9.91
CA LYS A 429 15.66 12.36 -11.04
C LYS A 429 16.60 12.02 -12.20
N PHE A 430 17.68 12.79 -12.39
CA PHE A 430 18.61 12.60 -13.50
C PHE A 430 19.90 11.90 -13.09
N ARG A 431 19.98 11.39 -11.85
CA ARG A 431 21.14 10.62 -11.41
C ARG A 431 21.08 9.20 -11.98
N PRO A 432 22.21 8.65 -12.43
CA PRO A 432 22.24 7.36 -13.13
C PRO A 432 22.13 6.13 -12.20
N TYR A 433 22.21 6.31 -10.88
CA TYR A 433 22.10 5.27 -9.83
C TYR A 433 22.75 3.92 -10.22
N LEU A 434 23.99 3.98 -10.69
CA LEU A 434 24.67 2.80 -11.21
C LEU A 434 25.06 1.87 -10.07
N GLY A 435 24.55 0.63 -10.07
CA GLY A 435 24.96 -0.39 -9.10
C GLY A 435 24.38 -0.26 -7.68
N GLU A 436 23.27 0.46 -7.49
CA GLU A 436 22.58 0.54 -6.18
C GLU A 436 21.63 -0.65 -5.97
N ASP A 437 20.57 -0.77 -6.77
CA ASP A 437 19.58 -1.86 -6.63
C ASP A 437 19.83 -3.03 -7.60
N TYR A 438 20.55 -2.77 -8.70
CA TYR A 438 20.89 -3.75 -9.72
C TYR A 438 22.32 -3.52 -10.20
N CYS A 439 23.01 -4.59 -10.60
CA CYS A 439 24.36 -4.49 -11.18
C CYS A 439 24.34 -4.01 -12.64
N TRP A 440 23.53 -2.98 -12.93
CA TRP A 440 23.35 -2.33 -14.22
C TRP A 440 22.75 -0.91 -14.03
N PHE A 441 22.45 -0.22 -15.14
CA PHE A 441 21.61 0.98 -15.11
C PHE A 441 20.24 0.66 -14.52
N GLN A 442 19.82 1.49 -13.56
CA GLN A 442 18.41 1.60 -13.23
C GLN A 442 17.71 2.23 -14.44
N GLY A 443 16.85 1.46 -15.11
CA GLY A 443 16.01 2.00 -16.17
C GLY A 443 14.94 2.87 -15.54
N LEU A 444 15.03 4.19 -15.73
CA LEU A 444 13.99 5.15 -15.31
C LEU A 444 12.65 4.96 -16.07
N ASP A 445 12.52 3.94 -16.92
CA ASP A 445 11.27 3.52 -17.56
C ASP A 445 10.47 2.48 -16.73
N ARG A 446 10.88 2.19 -15.49
CA ARG A 446 10.02 1.56 -14.47
C ARG A 446 10.05 2.41 -13.21
N HIS A 447 9.13 3.37 -13.15
CA HIS A 447 8.70 4.16 -12.00
C HIS A 447 9.77 4.41 -10.92
N ASP A 448 10.60 5.42 -11.18
CA ASP A 448 11.38 6.27 -10.26
C ASP A 448 11.36 5.86 -8.76
N THR A 449 12.04 4.77 -8.39
CA THR A 449 12.48 4.55 -7.00
C THR A 449 13.76 5.36 -6.78
N VAL A 450 13.67 6.44 -6.01
CA VAL A 450 14.83 7.20 -5.55
C VAL A 450 15.48 6.42 -4.39
N PRO A 451 16.75 5.99 -4.47
CA PRO A 451 17.46 5.47 -3.32
C PRO A 451 17.82 6.63 -2.38
N THR A 452 17.30 6.59 -1.15
CA THR A 452 17.77 7.42 -0.04
C THR A 452 19.27 7.21 0.21
N PRO A 453 20.04 8.27 0.56
CA PRO A 453 21.48 8.17 0.74
C PRO A 453 21.82 7.39 2.01
N THR A 454 22.68 6.38 1.86
CA THR A 454 23.36 5.71 2.97
C THR A 454 24.19 6.73 3.75
N MET A 455 23.71 7.06 4.96
CA MET A 455 24.45 7.89 5.92
C MET A 455 25.73 7.16 6.34
N SER A 456 26.84 7.60 5.77
CA SER A 456 28.17 7.34 6.32
C SER A 456 28.30 8.04 7.67
N THR A 457 28.82 7.29 8.61
CA THR A 457 29.09 7.66 10.00
C THR A 457 30.02 8.88 10.09
N THR A 458 29.45 10.04 10.42
CA THR A 458 30.21 11.13 11.04
C THR A 458 29.47 11.64 12.27
N ALA A 459 30.11 11.45 13.42
CA ALA A 459 29.64 11.90 14.71
C ALA A 459 29.56 13.44 14.77
N SER A 460 28.44 13.99 15.22
CA SER A 460 28.41 15.31 15.85
C SER A 460 27.17 15.48 16.75
N ASN A 461 27.44 15.50 18.06
CA ASN A 461 26.70 16.17 19.14
C ASN A 461 25.16 16.04 19.22
N LYS A 462 24.70 14.97 19.90
CA LYS A 462 23.41 14.94 20.59
C LYS A 462 23.48 15.83 21.85
N HIS A 463 22.68 16.89 21.93
CA HIS A 463 22.27 17.47 23.20
C HIS A 463 21.23 16.55 23.85
N ARG A 464 21.61 15.88 24.95
CA ARG A 464 20.71 15.12 25.83
C ARG A 464 19.94 16.10 26.71
N ILE A 465 18.62 16.17 26.54
CA ILE A 465 17.71 16.68 27.59
C ILE A 465 17.33 15.49 28.46
N VAL A 466 17.80 15.48 29.70
CA VAL A 466 17.43 14.48 30.72
C VAL A 466 16.35 15.10 31.60
N VAL A 467 15.13 14.56 31.55
CA VAL A 467 14.06 14.92 32.49
C VAL A 467 14.12 13.93 33.66
N VAL A 468 14.49 14.41 34.84
CA VAL A 468 14.47 13.64 36.09
C VAL A 468 13.14 13.91 36.81
N LYS A 469 12.38 12.86 37.08
CA LYS A 469 11.15 12.89 37.89
C LYS A 469 11.51 13.21 39.34
N LYS A 470 11.02 14.34 39.87
CA LYS A 470 11.12 14.68 41.29
C LYS A 470 9.98 13.99 42.03
N THR A 471 10.29 12.98 42.83
CA THR A 471 9.37 12.43 43.82
C THR A 471 9.33 13.34 45.04
N THR A 472 8.12 13.70 45.45
CA THR A 472 7.76 14.01 46.84
C THR A 472 6.43 13.36 47.11
#